data_AF-B8GG98-F1
#
_entry.id   AF-B8GG98-F1
#
_cell.length_a   1.000
_cell.length_b   1.000
_cell.length_c   1.000
_cell.angle_alpha   90.00
_cell.angle_beta   90.00
_cell.angle_gamma   90.00
#
_symmetry.space_group_name_H-M   'P 1'
#
loop_
_entity.id
_entity.type
_entity.pdbx_description
1 polymer ?
#
loop_
_entity_poly.entity_id
_entity_poly.type
_entity_poly.pdbx_seq_one_letter_code
_entity_poly.pdbx_strand_id
1 'polypeptide(L)'
;MNEYTGSLVIMTAVFILLVTGSSAASVSIEKDQEVLSGQSVIVSIPTTLPTVPLTFGPVDDAVEAAAYANTAYTQGNARLALMEQAYRAWAVPSRPDLVEIATNVRSSGLKGDGVTDDTAALQSLLTSLPSGSTIYFPPGHYRIDGPVNIDKPFTLFGESGTVFDCERATHYVFTLNARGSSTSTMTGMTITGIVIEGPGIETNPAMIDAYYLQNFHVSYVKFHNIGYAAIRVNTCTDVTIEKSIFDNVFQSGLGYGISITDRSDRVYIHDNFFVTKGRHCVTTGTSQTNLPVAEYVQSVTVENNYFENTTEGAIDAHLQTTGPYIIRGNIMRNCVRGVDLGSGLAKITDNVMINCKSGVVLTNKNVDPDNLGSKVDNIIDNTMIDILYEAIDVDRTNILIQGNVAKGTGSGTGIYLEPYVPQTCSIIGNIMEDYTRGFHASLPGSTISQENNFLKSGEKYYSL
;
A
#
# COMPACT_ATOMS: atom_id res chain seq x y z
N MET A 1 50.84 24.22 -41.50
CA MET A 1 51.00 22.99 -40.70
C MET A 1 49.62 22.53 -40.27
N ASN A 2 49.09 21.58 -41.04
CA ASN A 2 48.10 20.51 -40.77
C ASN A 2 46.96 20.83 -39.78
N GLU A 3 45.69 21.00 -40.20
CA GLU A 3 44.70 20.00 -40.72
C GLU A 3 44.38 18.89 -39.68
N TYR A 4 43.14 18.56 -39.30
CA TYR A 4 41.90 18.17 -40.04
C TYR A 4 40.66 18.53 -39.18
N THR A 5 39.62 19.26 -39.61
CA THR A 5 38.44 18.95 -40.49
C THR A 5 37.38 17.99 -39.93
N GLY A 6 36.11 18.41 -40.09
CA GLY A 6 34.92 17.61 -39.78
C GLY A 6 33.59 18.40 -39.81
N SER A 7 33.30 19.10 -40.92
CA SER A 7 31.92 19.47 -41.27
C SER A 7 31.19 18.24 -41.83
N LEU A 8 29.85 18.19 -41.77
CA LEU A 8 28.98 18.18 -42.97
C LEU A 8 27.53 17.76 -42.64
N VAL A 9 26.63 18.73 -42.83
CA VAL A 9 25.21 18.51 -43.09
C VAL A 9 25.05 18.14 -44.57
N ILE A 10 24.45 17.00 -44.88
CA ILE A 10 23.85 16.75 -46.20
C ILE A 10 22.39 16.31 -45.98
N MET A 11 21.49 17.24 -46.29
CA MET A 11 20.12 16.95 -46.70
C MET A 11 20.15 16.03 -47.91
N THR A 12 19.38 14.95 -47.87
CA THR A 12 18.95 14.27 -49.10
C THR A 12 17.49 14.63 -49.32
N ALA A 13 17.24 15.55 -50.25
CA ALA A 13 15.92 15.76 -50.83
C ALA A 13 15.83 14.89 -52.09
N VAL A 14 14.81 14.04 -52.15
CA VAL A 14 14.29 13.49 -53.42
C VAL A 14 12.84 13.92 -53.51
N PHE A 15 12.56 14.80 -54.48
CA PHE A 15 11.24 15.22 -54.90
C PHE A 15 10.89 14.45 -56.17
N ILE A 16 9.77 13.72 -56.18
CA ILE A 16 8.94 13.51 -57.39
C ILE A 16 7.44 13.51 -56.99
N LEU A 17 6.77 14.59 -57.43
CA LEU A 17 5.33 14.81 -57.70
C LEU A 17 4.69 13.65 -58.50
N LEU A 18 3.42 13.25 -58.51
CA LEU A 18 2.06 13.79 -58.30
C LEU A 18 1.16 12.52 -58.13
N VAL A 19 -0.01 12.52 -57.49
CA VAL A 19 -1.31 12.87 -58.09
C VAL A 19 -2.41 12.85 -57.00
N THR A 20 -3.00 14.04 -56.79
CA THR A 20 -4.39 14.44 -56.44
C THR A 20 -5.29 13.61 -55.52
N GLY A 21 -5.87 14.26 -54.49
CA GLY A 21 -7.20 13.87 -53.98
C GLY A 21 -7.59 14.22 -52.53
N SER A 22 -7.75 15.52 -52.22
CA SER A 22 -8.65 16.13 -51.22
C SER A 22 -8.62 15.78 -49.70
N SER A 23 -8.36 16.86 -48.94
CA SER A 23 -8.80 17.25 -47.58
C SER A 23 -8.27 16.51 -46.34
N ALA A 24 -7.12 16.96 -45.85
CA ALA A 24 -6.81 16.98 -44.42
C ALA A 24 -6.67 18.44 -43.98
N ALA A 25 -7.41 18.82 -42.93
CA ALA A 25 -7.34 20.15 -42.33
C ALA A 25 -5.95 20.37 -41.70
N SER A 26 -5.31 21.50 -42.00
CA SER A 26 -4.05 21.92 -41.41
C SER A 26 -4.28 22.43 -39.99
N VAL A 27 -3.69 21.77 -38.99
CA VAL A 27 -3.56 22.30 -37.63
C VAL A 27 -2.26 23.10 -37.58
N SER A 28 -2.38 24.42 -37.51
CA SER A 28 -1.28 25.33 -37.18
C SER A 28 -1.04 25.33 -35.67
N ILE A 29 0.15 24.91 -35.24
CA ILE A 29 0.58 25.09 -33.84
C ILE A 29 1.16 26.50 -33.74
N GLU A 30 0.35 27.45 -33.29
CA GLU A 30 0.84 28.73 -32.79
C GLU A 30 1.49 28.52 -31.43
N LYS A 31 2.66 29.12 -31.26
CA LYS A 31 3.49 29.03 -30.07
C LYS A 31 3.05 30.11 -29.08
N ASP A 32 1.98 29.86 -28.35
CA ASP A 32 1.59 30.75 -27.26
C ASP A 32 2.42 30.43 -26.01
N GLN A 33 3.34 31.33 -25.71
CA GLN A 33 3.94 31.43 -24.39
C GLN A 33 2.92 32.03 -23.43
N GLU A 34 2.15 31.18 -22.76
CA GLU A 34 1.41 31.61 -21.57
C GLU A 34 2.31 31.57 -20.34
N VAL A 35 2.34 32.73 -19.69
CA VAL A 35 2.94 33.01 -18.40
C VAL A 35 2.22 32.17 -17.34
N LEU A 36 2.85 31.10 -16.87
CA LEU A 36 2.38 30.31 -15.73
C LEU A 36 2.58 31.11 -14.43
N SER A 37 1.59 31.92 -14.07
CA SER A 37 1.45 32.43 -12.72
C SER A 37 0.83 31.37 -11.81
N GLY A 38 1.67 30.66 -11.06
CA GLY A 38 1.47 30.41 -9.62
C GLY A 38 0.16 29.82 -9.09
N GLN A 39 -0.54 28.94 -9.80
CA GLN A 39 -1.53 28.05 -9.16
C GLN A 39 -1.17 26.60 -9.43
N SER A 40 -0.49 25.99 -8.46
CA SER A 40 -0.38 24.54 -8.36
C SER A 40 -1.77 23.97 -8.16
N VAL A 41 -2.35 23.40 -9.22
CA VAL A 41 -3.58 22.60 -9.10
C VAL A 41 -3.19 21.36 -8.31
N ILE A 42 -3.48 21.35 -7.01
CA ILE A 42 -3.39 20.16 -6.18
C ILE A 42 -4.49 19.23 -6.69
N VAL A 43 -4.11 18.22 -7.49
CA VAL A 43 -5.00 17.10 -7.74
C VAL A 43 -5.11 16.35 -6.41
N SER A 44 -6.27 16.44 -5.77
CA SER A 44 -6.54 15.71 -4.53
C SER A 44 -6.37 14.22 -4.79
N ILE A 45 -5.66 13.53 -3.90
CA ILE A 45 -5.71 12.06 -3.83
C ILE A 45 -7.21 11.68 -3.81
N PRO A 46 -7.67 10.71 -4.62
CA PRO A 46 -9.06 10.28 -4.58
C PRO A 46 -9.38 9.72 -3.18
N THR A 47 -9.86 10.57 -2.28
CA THR A 47 -10.14 10.21 -0.87
C THR A 47 -11.50 9.53 -0.68
N THR A 48 -12.25 9.36 -1.76
CA THR A 48 -13.55 8.70 -1.74
C THR A 48 -13.49 7.49 -2.66
N LEU A 49 -13.77 6.31 -2.10
CA LEU A 49 -14.30 5.18 -2.88
C LEU A 49 -15.34 5.73 -3.86
N PRO A 50 -15.47 5.17 -5.08
CA PRO A 50 -16.66 5.42 -5.88
C PRO A 50 -17.89 5.33 -4.97
N THR A 51 -18.67 6.40 -4.86
CA THR A 51 -19.78 6.52 -3.89
C THR A 51 -20.91 5.52 -4.16
N VAL A 52 -20.79 4.76 -5.24
CA VAL A 52 -21.58 3.57 -5.52
C VAL A 52 -20.64 2.39 -5.32
N PRO A 53 -20.71 1.68 -4.18
CA PRO A 53 -20.28 0.28 -4.15
C PRO A 53 -21.03 -0.38 -5.29
N LEU A 54 -20.33 -0.90 -6.27
CA LEU A 54 -20.97 -1.75 -7.25
C LEU A 54 -21.41 -2.98 -6.44
N THR A 55 -22.69 -3.03 -6.08
CA THR A 55 -23.30 -4.27 -5.61
C THR A 55 -23.34 -5.18 -6.81
N PHE A 56 -22.25 -5.90 -7.00
CA PHE A 56 -22.13 -6.82 -8.10
C PHE A 56 -22.82 -8.12 -7.69
N GLY A 57 -24.05 -8.27 -8.17
CA GLY A 57 -24.82 -9.48 -7.97
C GLY A 57 -24.26 -10.64 -8.77
N PRO A 58 -24.67 -11.88 -8.46
CA PRO A 58 -24.45 -12.99 -9.37
C PRO A 58 -25.00 -12.62 -10.76
N VAL A 59 -24.17 -12.79 -11.78
CA VAL A 59 -24.61 -12.77 -13.18
C VAL A 59 -25.32 -14.08 -13.49
N ASP A 60 -26.44 -14.06 -14.20
CA ASP A 60 -27.26 -15.27 -14.35
C ASP A 60 -26.98 -16.02 -15.67
N ASP A 61 -26.26 -15.39 -16.60
CA ASP A 61 -25.88 -16.02 -17.87
C ASP A 61 -24.51 -15.59 -18.42
N ALA A 62 -24.07 -16.30 -19.47
CA ALA A 62 -22.77 -16.14 -20.11
C ALA A 62 -22.56 -14.79 -20.81
N VAL A 63 -23.63 -14.15 -21.30
CA VAL A 63 -23.55 -12.84 -21.98
C VAL A 63 -23.37 -11.75 -20.93
N GLU A 64 -24.14 -11.81 -19.85
CA GLU A 64 -24.00 -10.92 -18.70
C GLU A 64 -22.61 -11.06 -18.08
N ALA A 65 -22.13 -12.30 -17.89
CA ALA A 65 -20.79 -12.59 -17.41
C ALA A 65 -19.70 -11.91 -18.26
N ALA A 66 -19.79 -12.00 -19.59
CA ALA A 66 -18.84 -11.37 -20.50
C ALA A 66 -18.86 -9.83 -20.41
N ALA A 67 -20.04 -9.23 -20.37
CA ALA A 67 -20.19 -7.78 -20.26
C ALA A 67 -19.68 -7.25 -18.91
N TYR A 68 -19.95 -7.99 -17.85
CA TYR A 68 -19.52 -7.70 -16.49
C TYR A 68 -18.00 -7.75 -16.36
N ALA A 69 -17.37 -8.83 -16.83
CA ALA A 69 -15.92 -8.97 -16.75
C ALA A 69 -15.18 -7.86 -17.52
N ASN A 70 -15.63 -7.55 -18.75
CA ASN A 70 -15.08 -6.43 -19.53
C ASN A 70 -15.20 -5.08 -18.80
N THR A 71 -16.32 -4.85 -18.12
CA THR A 71 -16.55 -3.64 -17.32
C THR A 71 -15.58 -3.59 -16.14
N ALA A 72 -15.47 -4.68 -15.38
CA ALA A 72 -14.56 -4.80 -14.25
C ALA A 72 -13.10 -4.54 -14.66
N TYR A 73 -12.61 -5.16 -15.74
CA TYR A 73 -11.23 -4.94 -16.21
C TYR A 73 -10.98 -3.50 -16.69
N THR A 74 -11.96 -2.90 -17.38
CA THR A 74 -11.85 -1.51 -17.84
C THR A 74 -11.77 -0.55 -16.66
N GLN A 75 -12.64 -0.74 -15.66
CA GLN A 75 -12.66 0.07 -14.44
C GLN A 75 -11.43 -0.15 -13.58
N GLY A 76 -10.95 -1.40 -13.45
CA GLY A 76 -9.74 -1.74 -12.73
C GLY A 76 -8.51 -1.04 -13.31
N ASN A 77 -8.33 -1.08 -14.63
CA ASN A 77 -7.26 -0.34 -15.32
C ASN A 77 -7.40 1.18 -15.18
N ALA A 78 -8.62 1.72 -15.23
CA ALA A 78 -8.86 3.14 -14.99
C ALA A 78 -8.50 3.56 -13.56
N ARG A 79 -8.83 2.74 -12.55
CA ARG A 79 -8.45 2.97 -11.15
C ARG A 79 -6.93 2.93 -10.96
N LEU A 80 -6.23 2.01 -11.61
CA LEU A 80 -4.77 2.00 -11.62
C LEU A 80 -4.21 3.32 -12.16
N ALA A 81 -4.68 3.76 -13.34
CA ALA A 81 -4.21 5.01 -13.95
C ALA A 81 -4.45 6.24 -13.04
N LEU A 82 -5.59 6.28 -12.35
CA LEU A 82 -5.91 7.33 -11.37
C LEU A 82 -4.96 7.30 -10.16
N MET A 83 -4.66 6.12 -9.62
CA MET A 83 -3.71 5.98 -8.50
C MET A 83 -2.28 6.35 -8.92
N GLU A 84 -1.84 5.97 -10.12
CA GLU A 84 -0.54 6.38 -10.66
C GLU A 84 -0.46 7.90 -10.87
N GLN A 85 -1.56 8.53 -11.32
CA GLN A 85 -1.64 9.98 -11.42
C GLN A 85 -1.59 10.64 -10.03
N ALA A 86 -2.33 10.12 -9.05
CA ALA A 86 -2.34 10.64 -7.69
C ALA A 86 -0.96 10.54 -7.02
N TYR A 87 -0.25 9.42 -7.24
CA TYR A 87 1.14 9.26 -6.81
C TYR A 87 2.04 10.35 -7.38
N ARG A 88 1.99 10.58 -8.70
CA ARG A 88 2.80 11.63 -9.37
C ARG A 88 2.45 13.05 -8.91
N ALA A 89 1.22 13.26 -8.46
CA ALA A 89 0.73 14.54 -7.96
C ALA A 89 0.92 14.71 -6.44
N TRP A 90 1.44 13.70 -5.74
CA TRP A 90 1.63 13.77 -4.30
C TRP A 90 2.55 14.92 -3.92
N ALA A 91 2.12 15.71 -2.94
CA ALA A 91 2.87 16.84 -2.41
C ALA A 91 2.56 17.04 -0.93
N VAL A 92 3.55 17.57 -0.20
CA VAL A 92 3.38 18.02 1.18
C VAL A 92 2.54 19.30 1.19
N PRO A 93 1.40 19.36 1.92
CA PRO A 93 0.59 20.57 2.01
C PRO A 93 1.28 21.63 2.87
N SER A 94 1.06 22.91 2.56
CA SER A 94 1.44 24.01 3.46
C SER A 94 0.47 24.08 4.65
N ARG A 95 1.00 24.43 5.83
CA ARG A 95 0.27 24.46 7.10
C ARG A 95 0.50 25.77 7.86
N PRO A 96 0.10 26.92 7.30
CA PRO A 96 0.27 28.22 7.97
C PRO A 96 -0.42 28.28 9.34
N ASP A 97 -1.51 27.53 9.50
CA ASP A 97 -2.23 27.35 10.75
C ASP A 97 -1.37 26.72 11.87
N LEU A 98 -0.52 25.75 11.53
CA LEU A 98 0.40 25.14 12.49
C LEU A 98 1.64 26.01 12.72
N VAL A 99 2.16 26.66 11.66
CA VAL A 99 3.35 27.53 11.76
C VAL A 99 3.14 28.65 12.77
N GLU A 100 1.93 29.23 12.84
CA GLU A 100 1.60 30.33 13.75
C GLU A 100 1.76 29.96 15.25
N ILE A 101 1.51 28.71 15.61
CA ILE A 101 1.49 28.24 17.01
C ILE A 101 2.73 27.42 17.40
N ALA A 102 3.61 27.13 16.45
CA ALA A 102 4.68 26.15 16.63
C ALA A 102 5.98 26.74 17.18
N THR A 103 6.74 25.88 17.87
CA THR A 103 8.15 26.16 18.17
C THR A 103 9.00 25.82 16.95
N ASN A 104 9.68 26.83 16.37
CA ASN A 104 10.59 26.63 15.25
C ASN A 104 11.92 26.03 15.73
N VAL A 105 12.30 24.88 15.20
CA VAL A 105 13.50 24.15 15.62
C VAL A 105 14.81 24.93 15.46
N ARG A 106 14.89 25.87 14.51
CA ARG A 106 16.09 26.70 14.31
C ARG A 106 16.36 27.63 15.49
N SER A 107 15.30 28.06 16.19
CA SER A 107 15.44 28.84 17.42
C SER A 107 16.07 28.04 18.57
N SER A 108 16.06 26.71 18.45
CA SER A 108 16.57 25.76 19.44
C SER A 108 17.90 25.13 19.02
N GLY A 109 18.55 25.66 17.99
CA GLY A 109 19.92 25.30 17.60
C GLY A 109 20.04 24.28 16.47
N LEU A 110 18.95 23.68 16.01
CA LEU A 110 18.97 22.79 14.84
C LEU A 110 19.34 23.59 13.58
N LYS A 111 20.26 23.08 12.78
CA LYS A 111 20.78 23.77 11.59
C LYS A 111 19.96 23.47 10.36
N GLY A 112 19.65 22.20 10.10
CA GLY A 112 19.00 21.78 8.85
C GLY A 112 19.85 22.06 7.62
N ASP A 113 21.19 21.96 7.74
CA ASP A 113 22.18 22.27 6.69
C ASP A 113 22.72 21.04 5.95
N GLY A 114 22.26 19.83 6.31
CA GLY A 114 22.67 18.55 5.75
C GLY A 114 24.04 18.05 6.20
N VAL A 115 24.73 18.77 7.08
CA VAL A 115 26.10 18.46 7.51
C VAL A 115 26.18 18.29 9.02
N THR A 116 25.65 19.27 9.75
CA THR A 116 25.60 19.28 11.21
C THR A 116 24.66 18.19 11.69
N ASP A 117 25.16 17.30 12.56
CA ASP A 117 24.31 16.32 13.23
C ASP A 117 23.39 17.03 14.23
N ASP A 118 22.10 17.11 13.88
CA ASP A 118 21.07 17.81 14.65
C ASP A 118 20.46 16.91 15.74
N THR A 119 20.88 15.65 15.87
CA THR A 119 20.29 14.65 16.79
C THR A 119 20.26 15.14 18.24
N ALA A 120 21.39 15.64 18.76
CA ALA A 120 21.47 16.09 20.15
C ALA A 120 20.64 17.36 20.41
N ALA A 121 20.60 18.28 19.44
CA ALA A 121 19.80 19.50 19.53
C ALA A 121 18.30 19.17 19.51
N LEU A 122 17.88 18.24 18.64
CA LEU A 122 16.51 17.74 18.60
C LEU A 122 16.10 17.07 19.92
N GLN A 123 16.94 16.17 20.46
CA GLN A 123 16.66 15.51 21.73
C GLN A 123 16.52 16.52 22.88
N SER A 124 17.38 17.54 22.92
CA SER A 124 17.32 18.61 23.92
C SER A 124 16.02 19.41 23.82
N LEU A 125 15.61 19.78 22.60
CA LEU A 125 14.36 20.49 22.34
C LEU A 125 13.15 19.69 22.84
N LEU A 126 13.03 18.43 22.43
CA LEU A 126 11.94 17.53 22.84
C LEU A 126 11.89 17.36 24.37
N THR A 127 13.06 17.29 25.02
CA THR A 127 13.13 17.20 26.48
C THR A 127 12.60 18.47 27.15
N SER A 128 12.92 19.65 26.60
CA SER A 128 12.56 20.95 27.18
C SER A 128 11.09 21.34 27.01
N LEU A 129 10.43 20.88 25.93
CA LEU A 129 9.08 21.30 25.61
C LEU A 129 8.01 20.55 26.43
N PRO A 130 6.88 21.22 26.77
CA PRO A 130 5.76 20.56 27.42
C PRO A 130 5.07 19.56 26.48
N SER A 131 4.41 18.56 27.08
CA SER A 131 3.56 17.61 26.37
C SER A 131 2.52 18.33 25.50
N GLY A 132 2.29 17.84 24.28
CA GLY A 132 1.34 18.41 23.32
C GLY A 132 1.88 19.61 22.53
N SER A 133 3.17 19.94 22.65
CA SER A 133 3.76 21.03 21.86
C SER A 133 3.75 20.73 20.36
N THR A 134 3.55 21.77 19.56
CA THR A 134 3.69 21.72 18.10
C THR A 134 5.09 22.21 17.72
N ILE A 135 5.83 21.41 16.93
CA ILE A 135 7.22 21.62 16.58
C ILE A 135 7.34 21.71 15.06
N TYR A 136 7.82 22.86 14.60
CA TYR A 136 7.96 23.19 13.18
C TYR A 136 9.39 23.03 12.71
N PHE A 137 9.57 22.25 11.65
CA PHE A 137 10.81 22.10 10.90
C PHE A 137 10.69 22.88 9.58
N PRO A 138 11.30 24.08 9.45
CA PRO A 138 11.38 24.78 8.18
C PRO A 138 12.07 23.93 7.10
N PRO A 139 11.87 24.24 5.80
CA PRO A 139 12.61 23.58 4.72
C PRO A 139 14.12 23.60 4.96
N GLY A 140 14.75 22.43 4.81
CA GLY A 140 16.13 22.17 5.19
C GLY A 140 16.40 20.67 5.31
N HIS A 141 17.69 20.30 5.34
CA HIS A 141 18.15 18.92 5.51
C HIS A 141 18.68 18.73 6.92
N TYR A 142 17.90 18.10 7.79
CA TYR A 142 18.26 17.83 9.17
C TYR A 142 18.92 16.46 9.23
N ARG A 143 20.24 16.42 9.41
CA ARG A 143 20.94 15.17 9.64
C ARG A 143 20.57 14.64 11.02
N ILE A 144 19.92 13.49 11.07
CA ILE A 144 19.44 12.83 12.28
C ILE A 144 19.92 11.38 12.24
N ASP A 145 21.11 11.13 12.80
CA ASP A 145 21.73 9.81 12.84
C ASP A 145 21.04 8.88 13.87
N GLY A 146 20.31 9.48 14.83
CA GLY A 146 19.60 8.77 15.88
C GLY A 146 20.52 8.15 16.95
N PRO A 147 19.94 7.59 18.03
CA PRO A 147 18.51 7.54 18.32
C PRO A 147 17.96 8.85 18.90
N VAL A 148 16.69 9.14 18.62
CA VAL A 148 15.86 10.19 19.22
C VAL A 148 14.74 9.52 20.00
N ASN A 149 14.72 9.73 21.32
CA ASN A 149 13.70 9.20 22.21
C ASN A 149 12.62 10.24 22.45
N ILE A 150 11.37 9.87 22.20
CA ILE A 150 10.20 10.71 22.38
C ILE A 150 9.34 10.11 23.49
N ASP A 151 9.33 10.73 24.66
CA ASP A 151 8.64 10.28 25.88
C ASP A 151 7.40 11.13 26.24
N LYS A 152 7.09 12.13 25.41
CA LYS A 152 5.89 12.97 25.47
C LYS A 152 5.27 13.08 24.07
N PRO A 153 3.93 13.18 23.94
CA PRO A 153 3.30 13.38 22.64
C PRO A 153 3.60 14.78 22.10
N PHE A 154 3.83 14.87 20.80
CA PHE A 154 4.07 16.11 20.06
C PHE A 154 3.36 16.07 18.70
N THR A 155 3.15 17.26 18.13
CA THR A 155 2.95 17.39 16.69
C THR A 155 4.27 17.80 16.06
N LEU A 156 4.94 16.89 15.37
CA LEU A 156 6.11 17.18 14.55
C LEU A 156 5.64 17.44 13.13
N PHE A 157 5.93 18.62 12.58
CA PHE A 157 5.58 18.90 11.20
C PHE A 157 6.63 19.70 10.45
N GLY A 158 6.72 19.39 9.16
CA GLY A 158 7.48 20.15 8.18
C GLY A 158 6.59 20.68 7.06
N GLU A 159 7.22 21.36 6.11
CA GLU A 159 6.63 21.73 4.82
C GLU A 159 7.48 21.18 3.67
N SER A 160 7.04 21.40 2.43
CA SER A 160 7.80 21.01 1.24
C SER A 160 9.27 21.46 1.34
N GLY A 161 10.20 20.50 1.19
CA GLY A 161 11.64 20.71 1.36
C GLY A 161 12.18 20.42 2.76
N THR A 162 11.37 19.92 3.68
CA THR A 162 11.82 19.42 4.99
C THR A 162 12.26 17.97 4.88
N VAL A 163 13.55 17.72 5.13
CA VAL A 163 14.15 16.39 5.02
C VAL A 163 14.83 16.01 6.33
N PHE A 164 14.49 14.83 6.85
CA PHE A 164 15.27 14.14 7.86
C PHE A 164 16.23 13.19 7.13
N ASP A 165 17.51 13.59 7.06
CA ASP A 165 18.59 12.76 6.53
C ASP A 165 19.02 11.79 7.62
N CYS A 166 18.58 10.54 7.49
CA CYS A 166 18.91 9.42 8.37
C CYS A 166 19.82 8.41 7.68
N GLU A 167 20.54 8.81 6.61
CA GLU A 167 21.36 7.90 5.80
C GLU A 167 22.50 7.24 6.59
N ARG A 168 22.86 7.83 7.73
CA ARG A 168 23.95 7.38 8.61
C ARG A 168 23.46 6.60 9.84
N ALA A 169 22.15 6.37 9.95
CA ALA A 169 21.57 5.70 11.10
C ALA A 169 22.07 4.25 11.22
N THR A 170 22.48 3.89 12.44
CA THR A 170 22.89 2.52 12.80
C THR A 170 21.94 1.86 13.80
N HIS A 171 21.01 2.63 14.34
CA HIS A 171 19.98 2.23 15.30
C HIS A 171 18.63 2.81 14.87
N TYR A 172 17.55 2.41 15.55
CA TYR A 172 16.22 2.99 15.31
C TYR A 172 16.26 4.51 15.52
N VAL A 173 15.69 5.25 14.57
CA VAL A 173 15.87 6.71 14.54
C VAL A 173 14.93 7.38 15.54
N PHE A 174 13.62 7.23 15.40
CA PHE A 174 12.63 7.78 16.31
C PHE A 174 11.99 6.67 17.12
N THR A 175 12.28 6.61 18.42
CA THR A 175 11.65 5.65 19.34
C THR A 175 10.64 6.37 20.22
N LEU A 176 9.35 6.06 20.03
CA LEU A 176 8.22 6.73 20.65
C LEU A 176 7.71 5.87 21.81
N ASN A 177 7.73 6.43 23.01
CA ASN A 177 7.27 5.80 24.23
C ASN A 177 7.91 4.43 24.51
N ALA A 178 9.24 4.32 24.36
CA ALA A 178 10.01 3.06 24.53
C ALA A 178 9.76 2.32 25.85
N ARG A 179 9.30 3.03 26.90
CA ARG A 179 8.98 2.50 28.23
C ARG A 179 7.48 2.42 28.50
N GLY A 180 6.68 2.46 27.44
CA GLY A 180 5.23 2.35 27.50
C GLY A 180 4.79 1.05 28.18
N SER A 181 3.63 1.11 28.82
CA SER A 181 2.97 -0.03 29.45
C SER A 181 1.45 0.18 29.38
N SER A 182 0.68 -0.82 29.79
CA SER A 182 -0.78 -0.71 29.93
C SER A 182 -1.22 0.40 30.89
N THR A 183 -0.32 0.93 31.72
CA THR A 183 -0.59 2.04 32.66
C THR A 183 0.15 3.33 32.29
N SER A 184 0.98 3.32 31.25
CA SER A 184 1.80 4.45 30.80
C SER A 184 1.73 4.60 29.28
N THR A 185 0.51 4.80 28.78
CA THR A 185 0.24 5.07 27.36
C THR A 185 0.55 6.52 27.01
N MET A 186 0.91 6.76 25.75
CA MET A 186 1.12 8.10 25.19
C MET A 186 0.02 8.42 24.17
N THR A 187 -0.62 9.58 24.28
CA THR A 187 -1.78 9.90 23.41
C THR A 187 -1.58 11.16 22.59
N GLY A 188 -1.91 11.12 21.31
CA GLY A 188 -1.95 12.31 20.44
C GLY A 188 -0.61 12.69 19.82
N MET A 189 0.21 11.71 19.45
CA MET A 189 1.43 11.95 18.66
C MET A 189 1.05 12.16 17.18
N THR A 190 1.60 13.17 16.53
CA THR A 190 1.41 13.43 15.09
C THR A 190 2.75 13.69 14.42
N ILE A 191 2.98 13.10 13.24
CA ILE A 191 4.14 13.35 12.38
C ILE A 191 3.63 13.63 10.97
N THR A 192 3.95 14.80 10.40
CA THR A 192 3.45 15.17 9.08
C THR A 192 4.36 16.07 8.26
N GLY A 193 4.30 15.97 6.92
CA GLY A 193 4.97 16.90 6.01
C GLY A 193 6.49 16.81 5.99
N ILE A 194 7.03 15.61 6.21
CA ILE A 194 8.48 15.37 6.31
C ILE A 194 8.89 14.29 5.31
N VAL A 195 10.03 14.47 4.66
CA VAL A 195 10.72 13.40 3.92
C VAL A 195 11.75 12.78 4.85
N ILE A 196 11.77 11.46 4.97
CA ILE A 196 12.73 10.67 5.74
C ILE A 196 13.56 9.84 4.77
N GLU A 197 14.84 10.18 4.67
CA GLU A 197 15.84 9.47 3.86
C GLU A 197 16.55 8.44 4.75
N GLY A 198 16.33 7.15 4.49
CA GLY A 198 16.81 6.06 5.31
C GLY A 198 18.25 5.64 5.00
N PRO A 199 18.83 4.76 5.85
CA PRO A 199 20.22 4.31 5.74
C PRO A 199 20.49 3.34 4.58
N GLY A 200 19.51 3.06 3.73
CA GLY A 200 19.62 2.12 2.63
C GLY A 200 18.80 0.86 2.83
N ILE A 201 18.50 0.18 1.72
CA ILE A 201 18.01 -1.20 1.74
C ILE A 201 19.03 -2.14 2.39
N GLU A 202 18.57 -3.31 2.86
CA GLU A 202 19.42 -4.29 3.55
C GLU A 202 20.08 -3.77 4.85
N THR A 203 19.45 -2.77 5.48
CA THR A 203 19.83 -2.24 6.79
C THR A 203 18.80 -2.57 7.87
N ASN A 204 19.23 -2.55 9.13
CA ASN A 204 18.38 -2.92 10.27
C ASN A 204 17.55 -1.80 10.91
N PRO A 205 17.88 -0.49 10.80
CA PRO A 205 17.11 0.54 11.46
C PRO A 205 15.64 0.64 11.02
N ALA A 206 14.74 0.72 11.99
CA ALA A 206 13.40 1.26 11.80
C ALA A 206 13.43 2.79 11.89
N MET A 207 12.67 3.49 11.04
CA MET A 207 12.62 4.96 11.09
C MET A 207 11.75 5.44 12.25
N ILE A 208 10.54 4.91 12.37
CA ILE A 208 9.62 5.19 13.49
C ILE A 208 9.29 3.89 14.21
N ASP A 209 9.57 3.84 15.51
CA ASP A 209 9.30 2.70 16.38
C ASP A 209 8.41 3.11 17.55
N ALA A 210 7.11 2.78 17.47
CA ALA A 210 6.08 3.26 18.37
C ALA A 210 5.54 2.18 19.30
N TYR A 211 5.45 2.48 20.59
CA TYR A 211 5.03 1.55 21.65
C TYR A 211 3.94 2.14 22.55
N TYR A 212 2.81 1.44 22.75
CA TYR A 212 1.76 1.91 23.68
C TYR A 212 1.23 3.33 23.38
N LEU A 213 1.11 3.68 22.10
CA LEU A 213 0.47 4.92 21.70
C LEU A 213 -1.05 4.77 21.56
N GLN A 214 -1.78 5.85 21.78
CA GLN A 214 -3.19 6.02 21.43
C GLN A 214 -3.34 7.27 20.56
N ASN A 215 -4.22 7.27 19.56
CA ASN A 215 -4.41 8.43 18.67
C ASN A 215 -3.07 8.86 18.02
N PHE A 216 -2.38 7.92 17.38
CA PHE A 216 -1.11 8.17 16.69
C PHE A 216 -1.37 8.41 15.20
N HIS A 217 -0.92 9.55 14.67
CA HIS A 217 -1.17 9.95 13.30
C HIS A 217 0.11 10.21 12.52
N VAL A 218 0.24 9.57 11.36
CA VAL A 218 1.29 9.87 10.37
C VAL A 218 0.61 10.24 9.06
N SER A 219 0.93 11.42 8.52
CA SER A 219 0.37 11.85 7.24
C SER A 219 1.29 12.70 6.39
N TYR A 220 1.23 12.59 5.06
CA TYR A 220 2.12 13.36 4.17
C TYR A 220 3.61 13.20 4.49
N VAL A 221 4.00 11.98 4.86
CA VAL A 221 5.41 11.63 5.08
C VAL A 221 5.90 10.80 3.90
N LYS A 222 7.10 11.07 3.40
CA LYS A 222 7.79 10.16 2.47
C LYS A 222 8.86 9.41 3.23
N PHE A 223 8.80 8.09 3.22
CA PHE A 223 9.83 7.18 3.68
C PHE A 223 10.59 6.67 2.47
N HIS A 224 11.89 6.91 2.38
CA HIS A 224 12.69 6.52 1.23
C HIS A 224 13.91 5.69 1.64
N ASN A 225 14.17 4.61 0.91
CA ASN A 225 15.41 3.84 0.96
C ASN A 225 15.72 3.26 2.36
N ILE A 226 14.84 2.37 2.81
CA ILE A 226 14.88 1.80 4.16
C ILE A 226 14.99 0.27 4.06
N GLY A 227 15.79 -0.34 4.94
CA GLY A 227 15.91 -1.79 5.02
C GLY A 227 14.77 -2.45 5.79
N TYR A 228 14.83 -2.35 7.12
CA TYR A 228 13.98 -3.13 8.02
C TYR A 228 12.53 -2.66 8.09
N ALA A 229 12.26 -1.44 8.57
CA ALA A 229 10.89 -0.97 8.75
C ALA A 229 10.77 0.55 8.63
N ALA A 230 9.81 1.06 7.85
CA ALA A 230 9.53 2.49 7.87
C ALA A 230 8.77 2.88 9.14
N ILE A 231 7.69 2.16 9.48
CA ILE A 231 6.93 2.36 10.71
C ILE A 231 6.70 1.02 11.41
N ARG A 232 7.02 0.95 12.70
CA ARG A 232 6.60 -0.11 13.62
C ARG A 232 5.56 0.43 14.58
N VAL A 233 4.44 -0.27 14.64
CA VAL A 233 3.29 0.00 15.52
C VAL A 233 3.18 -1.18 16.47
N ASN A 234 3.58 -1.00 17.72
CA ASN A 234 3.59 -2.06 18.72
C ASN A 234 2.66 -1.72 19.88
N THR A 235 1.66 -2.57 20.13
CA THR A 235 0.70 -2.37 21.23
C THR A 235 0.06 -0.97 21.19
N CYS A 236 -0.26 -0.44 20.00
CA CYS A 236 -0.86 0.89 19.87
C CYS A 236 -2.35 0.80 19.48
N THR A 237 -3.16 1.78 19.89
CA THR A 237 -4.55 1.87 19.46
C THR A 237 -4.87 3.17 18.74
N ASP A 238 -5.90 3.14 17.88
CA ASP A 238 -6.37 4.35 17.17
C ASP A 238 -5.23 4.99 16.37
N VAL A 239 -4.60 4.18 15.52
CA VAL A 239 -3.46 4.59 14.69
C VAL A 239 -3.97 4.91 13.30
N THR A 240 -3.62 6.07 12.76
CA THR A 240 -3.92 6.44 11.37
C THR A 240 -2.62 6.72 10.63
N ILE A 241 -2.41 6.03 9.53
CA ILE A 241 -1.28 6.25 8.62
C ILE A 241 -1.86 6.52 7.24
N GLU A 242 -1.76 7.74 6.77
CA GLU A 242 -2.44 8.15 5.55
C GLU A 242 -1.64 9.06 4.63
N LYS A 243 -2.02 9.12 3.35
CA LYS A 243 -1.50 10.11 2.40
C LYS A 243 0.03 10.17 2.36
N SER A 244 0.70 9.06 2.61
CA SER A 244 2.16 8.97 2.75
C SER A 244 2.76 8.08 1.66
N ILE A 245 4.06 8.25 1.41
CA ILE A 245 4.80 7.46 0.43
C ILE A 245 5.78 6.55 1.16
N PHE A 246 5.80 5.28 0.77
CA PHE A 246 6.78 4.28 1.17
C PHE A 246 7.54 3.83 -0.09
N ASP A 247 8.71 4.42 -0.31
CA ASP A 247 9.50 4.29 -1.53
C ASP A 247 10.76 3.46 -1.25
N ASN A 248 10.88 2.31 -1.91
CA ASN A 248 12.05 1.43 -1.80
C ASN A 248 12.33 0.98 -0.34
N VAL A 249 11.37 0.27 0.26
CA VAL A 249 11.47 -0.28 1.63
C VAL A 249 11.68 -1.79 1.56
N PHE A 250 12.92 -2.23 1.67
CA PHE A 250 13.29 -3.61 1.37
C PHE A 250 14.52 -4.11 2.14
N GLN A 251 14.40 -5.32 2.67
CA GLN A 251 15.49 -6.14 3.16
C GLN A 251 15.23 -7.60 2.72
N SER A 252 16.26 -8.43 2.65
CA SER A 252 16.08 -9.84 2.36
C SER A 252 15.60 -10.56 3.63
N GLY A 253 14.46 -11.25 3.56
CA GLY A 253 13.85 -11.97 4.70
C GLY A 253 13.16 -11.09 5.76
N LEU A 254 13.44 -9.79 5.76
CA LEU A 254 12.79 -8.75 6.58
C LEU A 254 12.39 -7.58 5.66
N GLY A 255 11.75 -6.51 6.14
CA GLY A 255 11.42 -5.36 5.27
C GLY A 255 9.93 -5.08 5.24
N TYR A 256 9.56 -3.99 5.91
CA TYR A 256 8.19 -3.65 6.22
C TYR A 256 7.94 -2.16 5.95
N GLY A 257 6.97 -1.84 5.10
CA GLY A 257 6.47 -0.47 5.06
C GLY A 257 5.88 -0.11 6.43
N ILE A 258 4.87 -0.87 6.84
CA ILE A 258 4.22 -0.74 8.15
C ILE A 258 4.15 -2.12 8.78
N SER A 259 4.75 -2.26 9.97
CA SER A 259 4.67 -3.46 10.80
C SER A 259 3.79 -3.21 12.01
N ILE A 260 2.70 -3.98 12.14
CA ILE A 260 1.72 -3.87 13.22
C ILE A 260 1.86 -5.09 14.11
N THR A 261 2.11 -4.88 15.40
CA THR A 261 2.47 -5.98 16.29
C THR A 261 1.75 -5.92 17.62
N ASP A 262 1.66 -7.11 18.23
CA ASP A 262 1.17 -7.34 19.58
C ASP A 262 -0.27 -6.84 19.78
N ARG A 263 -0.55 -6.13 20.88
CA ARG A 263 -1.92 -5.71 21.30
C ARG A 263 -2.48 -4.54 20.50
N SER A 264 -2.04 -4.38 19.26
CA SER A 264 -2.46 -3.24 18.43
C SER A 264 -3.91 -3.41 17.97
N ASP A 265 -4.67 -2.33 18.01
CA ASP A 265 -6.10 -2.33 17.67
C ASP A 265 -6.52 -1.03 17.00
N ARG A 266 -7.51 -1.09 16.10
CA ARG A 266 -8.03 0.08 15.36
C ARG A 266 -6.91 0.82 14.64
N VAL A 267 -6.18 0.07 13.81
CA VAL A 267 -5.13 0.62 12.94
C VAL A 267 -5.71 0.85 11.54
N TYR A 268 -5.65 2.09 11.05
CA TYR A 268 -6.19 2.52 9.78
C TYR A 268 -5.05 2.97 8.86
N ILE A 269 -4.92 2.33 7.71
CA ILE A 269 -3.90 2.60 6.71
C ILE A 269 -4.60 2.91 5.41
N HIS A 270 -4.59 4.18 4.99
CA HIS A 270 -5.33 4.57 3.79
C HIS A 270 -4.71 5.68 2.96
N ASP A 271 -5.03 5.68 1.67
CA ASP A 271 -4.57 6.71 0.72
C ASP A 271 -3.03 6.81 0.63
N ASN A 272 -2.29 5.73 0.90
CA ASN A 272 -0.83 5.70 0.82
C ASN A 272 -0.34 5.09 -0.50
N PHE A 273 0.92 5.39 -0.85
CA PHE A 273 1.61 4.85 -2.00
C PHE A 273 2.83 4.04 -1.55
N PHE A 274 2.85 2.74 -1.84
CA PHE A 274 3.99 1.84 -1.61
C PHE A 274 4.61 1.50 -2.96
N VAL A 275 5.75 2.11 -3.26
CA VAL A 275 6.27 2.24 -4.63
C VAL A 275 7.72 1.81 -4.77
N THR A 276 8.16 1.66 -6.03
CA THR A 276 9.51 1.27 -6.44
C THR A 276 9.85 -0.18 -6.09
N LYS A 277 9.88 -0.54 -4.81
CA LYS A 277 10.18 -1.89 -4.32
C LYS A 277 9.74 -2.05 -2.86
N GLY A 278 9.06 -3.14 -2.56
CA GLY A 278 8.71 -3.56 -1.21
C GLY A 278 8.94 -5.04 -0.97
N ARG A 279 9.13 -5.48 0.28
CA ARG A 279 8.96 -6.90 0.63
C ARG A 279 7.52 -7.17 1.05
N HIS A 280 7.16 -6.78 2.28
CA HIS A 280 5.78 -6.65 2.72
C HIS A 280 5.47 -5.17 2.97
N CYS A 281 4.42 -4.65 2.37
CA CYS A 281 4.08 -3.22 2.53
C CYS A 281 3.33 -2.99 3.84
N VAL A 282 2.33 -3.81 4.14
CA VAL A 282 1.61 -3.82 5.42
C VAL A 282 1.62 -5.24 5.96
N THR A 283 2.12 -5.43 7.18
CA THR A 283 2.19 -6.74 7.83
C THR A 283 1.68 -6.65 9.27
N THR A 284 1.05 -7.73 9.74
CA THR A 284 0.78 -7.96 11.16
C THR A 284 1.58 -9.11 11.71
N GLY A 285 1.95 -9.04 12.99
CA GLY A 285 2.60 -10.14 13.67
C GLY A 285 2.80 -9.87 15.16
N THR A 286 3.92 -10.37 15.69
CA THR A 286 4.28 -10.21 17.09
C THR A 286 5.75 -9.84 17.21
N SER A 287 6.06 -9.02 18.21
CA SER A 287 7.42 -8.82 18.70
C SER A 287 7.76 -9.75 19.88
N GLN A 288 6.75 -10.46 20.40
CA GLN A 288 6.84 -11.30 21.59
C GLN A 288 6.67 -12.78 21.23
N THR A 289 7.52 -13.65 21.78
CA THR A 289 7.53 -15.09 21.46
C THR A 289 6.35 -15.87 22.03
N ASN A 290 5.70 -15.39 23.09
CA ASN A 290 4.63 -16.10 23.82
C ASN A 290 3.42 -15.21 24.13
N LEU A 291 3.05 -14.32 23.21
CA LEU A 291 1.88 -13.47 23.39
C LEU A 291 0.60 -14.32 23.44
N PRO A 292 -0.32 -14.14 24.40
CA PRO A 292 -1.60 -14.85 24.41
C PRO A 292 -2.45 -14.48 23.19
N VAL A 293 -3.24 -15.42 22.66
CA VAL A 293 -4.13 -15.21 21.50
C VAL A 293 -5.11 -14.04 21.73
N ALA A 294 -5.58 -13.85 22.96
CA ALA A 294 -6.46 -12.74 23.33
C ALA A 294 -5.79 -11.36 23.19
N GLU A 295 -4.47 -11.33 23.06
CA GLU A 295 -3.63 -10.12 23.02
C GLU A 295 -2.98 -9.89 21.65
N TYR A 296 -3.33 -10.72 20.66
CA TYR A 296 -2.92 -10.55 19.26
C TYR A 296 -3.45 -9.24 18.65
N VAL A 297 -3.02 -8.92 17.43
CA VAL A 297 -3.52 -7.75 16.71
C VAL A 297 -5.03 -7.88 16.50
N GLN A 298 -5.79 -6.90 16.99
CA GLN A 298 -7.24 -7.00 17.11
C GLN A 298 -7.97 -6.51 15.86
N SER A 299 -7.69 -5.31 15.34
CA SER A 299 -8.32 -4.84 14.11
C SER A 299 -7.41 -3.93 13.29
N VAL A 300 -7.42 -4.15 11.98
CA VAL A 300 -6.67 -3.34 11.01
C VAL A 300 -7.53 -3.15 9.76
N THR A 301 -7.52 -1.92 9.24
CA THR A 301 -8.17 -1.55 7.97
C THR A 301 -7.12 -1.00 7.02
N VAL A 302 -7.00 -1.61 5.85
CA VAL A 302 -6.12 -1.19 4.76
C VAL A 302 -6.99 -0.80 3.57
N GLU A 303 -7.09 0.50 3.28
CA GLU A 303 -8.07 1.04 2.35
C GLU A 303 -7.51 2.03 1.35
N ASN A 304 -7.90 1.94 0.08
CA ASN A 304 -7.55 2.94 -0.96
C ASN A 304 -6.04 3.22 -1.10
N ASN A 305 -5.19 2.23 -0.83
CA ASN A 305 -3.75 2.37 -1.03
C ASN A 305 -3.34 1.85 -2.41
N TYR A 306 -2.21 2.35 -2.91
CA TYR A 306 -1.53 1.85 -4.09
C TYR A 306 -0.27 1.09 -3.68
N PHE A 307 -0.12 -0.15 -4.16
CA PHE A 307 1.03 -1.00 -3.92
C PHE A 307 1.65 -1.42 -5.25
N GLU A 308 2.97 -1.35 -5.38
CA GLU A 308 3.66 -1.90 -6.54
C GLU A 308 4.98 -2.61 -6.22
N ASN A 309 5.34 -3.57 -7.08
CA ASN A 309 6.66 -4.19 -7.14
C ASN A 309 7.09 -4.85 -5.80
N THR A 310 6.21 -5.67 -5.22
CA THR A 310 6.51 -6.39 -3.99
C THR A 310 7.13 -7.75 -4.25
N THR A 311 8.14 -8.13 -3.45
CA THR A 311 8.77 -9.45 -3.55
C THR A 311 8.04 -10.53 -2.77
N GLU A 312 7.06 -10.16 -1.94
CA GLU A 312 6.16 -11.05 -1.21
C GLU A 312 4.71 -10.48 -1.27
N GLY A 313 3.83 -10.92 -0.37
CA GLY A 313 2.49 -10.33 -0.22
C GLY A 313 2.55 -8.83 0.09
N ALA A 314 1.87 -8.02 -0.73
CA ALA A 314 1.80 -6.58 -0.49
C ALA A 314 1.12 -6.28 0.86
N ILE A 315 -0.01 -6.94 1.11
CA ILE A 315 -0.66 -6.96 2.40
C ILE A 315 -0.58 -8.37 2.96
N ASP A 316 -0.02 -8.51 4.15
CA ASP A 316 0.21 -9.79 4.83
C ASP A 316 -0.30 -9.77 6.28
N ALA A 317 -0.61 -10.95 6.80
CA ALA A 317 -0.86 -11.17 8.22
C ALA A 317 -0.28 -12.49 8.71
N HIS A 318 0.55 -12.44 9.75
CA HIS A 318 1.04 -13.63 10.44
C HIS A 318 0.08 -14.11 11.53
N LEU A 319 0.35 -15.30 12.09
CA LEU A 319 -0.51 -16.02 13.04
C LEU A 319 -1.01 -15.17 14.22
N GLN A 320 -0.22 -14.21 14.69
CA GLN A 320 -0.55 -13.33 15.82
C GLN A 320 -1.53 -12.19 15.47
N THR A 321 -2.57 -12.54 14.71
CA THR A 321 -3.63 -11.64 14.25
C THR A 321 -5.00 -12.27 14.50
N THR A 322 -5.87 -11.59 15.25
CA THR A 322 -7.25 -12.04 15.52
C THR A 322 -8.23 -11.49 14.47
N GLY A 323 -8.02 -10.26 14.01
CA GLY A 323 -8.89 -9.56 13.05
C GLY A 323 -10.21 -9.05 13.67
N PRO A 324 -10.97 -8.21 12.94
CA PRO A 324 -11.02 -8.17 11.48
C PRO A 324 -9.84 -7.50 10.80
N TYR A 325 -9.45 -8.07 9.67
CA TYR A 325 -8.51 -7.50 8.72
C TYR A 325 -9.31 -7.07 7.49
N ILE A 326 -9.61 -5.78 7.42
CA ILE A 326 -10.45 -5.18 6.37
C ILE A 326 -9.54 -4.66 5.28
N ILE A 327 -9.65 -5.20 4.07
CA ILE A 327 -8.84 -4.83 2.91
C ILE A 327 -9.78 -4.42 1.79
N ARG A 328 -9.85 -3.12 1.49
CA ARG A 328 -10.80 -2.64 0.48
C ARG A 328 -10.33 -1.50 -0.38
N GLY A 329 -10.78 -1.44 -1.64
CA GLY A 329 -10.50 -0.31 -2.51
C GLY A 329 -9.04 -0.20 -2.98
N ASN A 330 -8.15 -1.10 -2.59
CA ASN A 330 -6.72 -0.99 -2.87
C ASN A 330 -6.39 -1.39 -4.32
N ILE A 331 -5.29 -0.84 -4.83
CA ILE A 331 -4.69 -1.22 -6.12
C ILE A 331 -3.34 -1.86 -5.85
N MET A 332 -3.10 -3.07 -6.37
CA MET A 332 -1.86 -3.82 -6.23
C MET A 332 -1.33 -4.20 -7.60
N ARG A 333 -0.10 -3.81 -7.92
CA ARG A 333 0.50 -4.03 -9.24
C ARG A 333 1.86 -4.70 -9.15
N ASN A 334 2.12 -5.72 -9.98
CA ASN A 334 3.43 -6.39 -10.01
C ASN A 334 3.86 -6.98 -8.66
N CYS A 335 2.90 -7.41 -7.84
CA CYS A 335 3.15 -8.02 -6.53
C CYS A 335 3.31 -9.53 -6.66
N VAL A 336 4.14 -10.14 -5.80
CA VAL A 336 4.15 -11.62 -5.71
C VAL A 336 2.78 -12.14 -5.28
N ARG A 337 2.18 -11.54 -4.25
CA ARG A 337 0.76 -11.75 -3.91
C ARG A 337 0.13 -10.39 -3.62
N GLY A 338 -1.11 -10.18 -4.05
CA GLY A 338 -1.85 -8.98 -3.64
C GLY A 338 -2.10 -9.01 -2.13
N VAL A 339 -2.77 -10.08 -1.69
CA VAL A 339 -3.07 -10.34 -0.27
C VAL A 339 -2.59 -11.73 0.12
N ASP A 340 -1.89 -11.87 1.25
CA ASP A 340 -1.41 -13.15 1.81
C ASP A 340 -1.70 -13.19 3.32
N LEU A 341 -2.87 -13.70 3.72
CA LEU A 341 -3.23 -13.76 5.14
C LEU A 341 -3.07 -15.17 5.70
N GLY A 342 -2.26 -15.26 6.76
CA GLY A 342 -2.00 -16.46 7.54
C GLY A 342 -2.98 -16.73 8.70
N SER A 343 -3.65 -15.69 9.20
CA SER A 343 -4.72 -15.78 10.20
C SER A 343 -5.65 -14.55 10.13
N GLY A 344 -6.47 -14.34 11.16
CA GLY A 344 -7.41 -13.22 11.28
C GLY A 344 -8.68 -13.39 10.43
N LEU A 345 -9.79 -12.79 10.89
CA LEU A 345 -11.03 -12.67 10.11
C LEU A 345 -10.76 -11.77 8.88
N ALA A 346 -10.81 -12.32 7.68
CA ALA A 346 -10.54 -11.62 6.43
C ALA A 346 -11.80 -11.00 5.84
N LYS A 347 -11.74 -9.71 5.49
CA LYS A 347 -12.77 -9.01 4.71
C LYS A 347 -12.11 -8.29 3.54
N ILE A 348 -12.07 -8.94 2.39
CA ILE A 348 -11.33 -8.51 1.20
C ILE A 348 -12.33 -8.13 0.12
N THR A 349 -12.51 -6.83 -0.11
CA THR A 349 -13.59 -6.33 -0.98
C THR A 349 -13.15 -5.24 -1.94
N ASP A 350 -13.57 -5.29 -3.21
CA ASP A 350 -13.37 -4.17 -4.15
C ASP A 350 -11.89 -3.74 -4.34
N ASN A 351 -10.97 -4.72 -4.31
CA ASN A 351 -9.57 -4.48 -4.63
C ASN A 351 -9.29 -4.79 -6.11
N VAL A 352 -8.31 -4.10 -6.68
CA VAL A 352 -7.81 -4.35 -8.04
C VAL A 352 -6.38 -4.87 -7.96
N MET A 353 -6.13 -6.04 -8.55
CA MET A 353 -4.81 -6.69 -8.56
C MET A 353 -4.38 -6.90 -10.01
N ILE A 354 -3.21 -6.39 -10.40
CA ILE A 354 -2.78 -6.34 -11.80
C ILE A 354 -1.37 -6.89 -11.93
N ASN A 355 -1.17 -7.86 -12.82
CA ASN A 355 0.12 -8.48 -13.09
C ASN A 355 0.79 -9.03 -11.80
N CYS A 356 -0.03 -9.59 -10.90
CA CYS A 356 0.45 -10.25 -9.70
C CYS A 356 0.70 -11.73 -9.98
N LYS A 357 1.59 -12.40 -9.21
CA LYS A 357 1.71 -13.86 -9.37
C LYS A 357 0.46 -14.58 -8.88
N SER A 358 -0.04 -14.20 -7.71
CA SER A 358 -1.36 -14.62 -7.21
C SER A 358 -2.14 -13.41 -6.70
N GLY A 359 -3.47 -13.50 -6.73
CA GLY A 359 -4.34 -12.43 -6.24
C GLY A 359 -4.47 -12.44 -4.72
N VAL A 360 -5.42 -13.23 -4.23
CA VAL A 360 -5.71 -13.41 -2.80
C VAL A 360 -5.27 -14.81 -2.37
N VAL A 361 -4.46 -14.88 -1.32
CA VAL A 361 -4.01 -16.13 -0.71
C VAL A 361 -4.42 -16.11 0.77
N LEU A 362 -5.33 -17.00 1.15
CA LEU A 362 -5.74 -17.23 2.53
C LEU A 362 -5.31 -18.63 2.93
N THR A 363 -4.14 -18.73 3.56
CA THR A 363 -3.56 -20.02 3.96
C THR A 363 -3.36 -20.12 5.46
N ASN A 364 -3.75 -21.23 6.08
CA ASN A 364 -3.51 -21.52 7.49
C ASN A 364 -2.15 -22.19 7.64
N LYS A 365 -1.08 -21.39 7.58
CA LYS A 365 0.31 -21.90 7.50
C LYS A 365 0.73 -22.87 8.62
N ASN A 366 0.00 -23.05 9.73
CA ASN A 366 0.36 -23.96 10.85
C ASN A 366 -0.79 -24.38 11.82
N VAL A 367 -2.08 -24.28 11.46
CA VAL A 367 -3.20 -24.64 12.37
C VAL A 367 -4.26 -25.44 11.61
N ASP A 368 -4.97 -26.32 12.32
CA ASP A 368 -6.21 -26.94 11.84
C ASP A 368 -7.12 -25.87 11.21
N PRO A 369 -7.43 -25.95 9.91
CA PRO A 369 -8.18 -24.93 9.19
C PRO A 369 -9.59 -24.68 9.74
N ASP A 370 -10.07 -25.58 10.62
CA ASP A 370 -11.37 -25.51 11.27
C ASP A 370 -11.36 -24.84 12.66
N ASN A 371 -10.18 -24.45 13.17
CA ASN A 371 -10.02 -23.88 14.51
C ASN A 371 -10.04 -22.33 14.55
N LEU A 372 -10.58 -21.68 13.51
CA LEU A 372 -10.71 -20.21 13.46
C LEU A 372 -11.99 -19.68 14.15
N GLY A 373 -12.83 -20.56 14.70
CA GLY A 373 -14.13 -20.21 15.30
C GLY A 373 -15.21 -19.90 14.25
N SER A 374 -16.36 -19.37 14.67
CA SER A 374 -17.50 -19.05 13.79
C SER A 374 -17.28 -17.76 12.98
N LYS A 375 -16.13 -17.64 12.31
CA LYS A 375 -15.73 -16.48 11.51
C LYS A 375 -16.00 -16.76 10.04
N VAL A 376 -16.67 -15.84 9.35
CA VAL A 376 -16.91 -15.96 7.90
C VAL A 376 -15.91 -15.07 7.17
N ASP A 377 -14.91 -15.67 6.53
CA ASP A 377 -13.99 -14.94 5.65
C ASP A 377 -14.74 -14.51 4.37
N ASN A 378 -14.47 -13.29 3.89
CA ASN A 378 -15.14 -12.73 2.72
C ASN A 378 -14.10 -12.30 1.67
N ILE A 379 -14.23 -12.83 0.45
CA ILE A 379 -13.51 -12.38 -0.74
C ILE A 379 -14.58 -11.97 -1.76
N ILE A 380 -14.87 -10.67 -1.85
CA ILE A 380 -16.05 -10.18 -2.56
C ILE A 380 -15.65 -9.10 -3.56
N ASP A 381 -16.14 -9.20 -4.80
CA ASP A 381 -16.08 -8.11 -5.79
C ASP A 381 -14.66 -7.60 -6.11
N ASN A 382 -13.65 -8.47 -6.02
CA ASN A 382 -12.29 -8.11 -6.39
C ASN A 382 -12.08 -8.29 -7.90
N THR A 383 -11.31 -7.38 -8.50
CA THR A 383 -10.93 -7.44 -9.91
C THR A 383 -9.46 -7.83 -10.02
N MET A 384 -9.16 -8.89 -10.75
CA MET A 384 -7.81 -9.42 -10.91
C MET A 384 -7.48 -9.53 -12.40
N ILE A 385 -6.36 -8.95 -12.83
CA ILE A 385 -5.99 -8.79 -14.24
C ILE A 385 -4.58 -9.32 -14.44
N ASP A 386 -4.41 -10.20 -15.43
CA ASP A 386 -3.14 -10.83 -15.82
C ASP A 386 -2.45 -11.54 -14.65
N ILE A 387 -3.19 -12.39 -13.93
CA ILE A 387 -2.65 -13.18 -12.81
C ILE A 387 -1.93 -14.43 -13.32
N LEU A 388 -0.71 -14.67 -12.86
CA LEU A 388 0.15 -15.75 -13.37
C LEU A 388 -0.28 -17.15 -12.90
N TYR A 389 -0.61 -17.30 -11.62
CA TYR A 389 -0.97 -18.56 -10.98
C TYR A 389 -2.42 -18.51 -10.50
N GLU A 390 -2.67 -18.65 -9.19
CA GLU A 390 -4.01 -18.66 -8.64
C GLU A 390 -4.56 -17.24 -8.44
N ALA A 391 -5.79 -16.99 -8.90
CA ALA A 391 -6.47 -15.73 -8.58
C ALA A 391 -6.82 -15.70 -7.09
N ILE A 392 -7.44 -16.80 -6.63
CA ILE A 392 -7.86 -17.00 -5.25
C ILE A 392 -7.37 -18.39 -4.82
N ASP A 393 -6.48 -18.41 -3.84
CA ASP A 393 -5.94 -19.62 -3.21
C ASP A 393 -6.37 -19.64 -1.74
N VAL A 394 -7.19 -20.62 -1.35
CA VAL A 394 -7.82 -20.66 -0.03
C VAL A 394 -7.80 -22.07 0.54
N ASP A 395 -7.27 -22.20 1.75
CA ASP A 395 -7.30 -23.46 2.52
C ASP A 395 -8.11 -23.35 3.84
N ARG A 396 -8.84 -22.25 4.02
CA ARG A 396 -9.64 -21.93 5.21
C ARG A 396 -11.10 -22.34 5.06
N THR A 397 -11.74 -22.73 6.18
CA THR A 397 -13.18 -23.02 6.22
C THR A 397 -14.03 -21.78 6.48
N ASN A 398 -15.33 -21.89 6.22
CA ASN A 398 -16.36 -20.87 6.44
C ASN A 398 -16.05 -19.58 5.67
N ILE A 399 -15.98 -19.71 4.34
CA ILE A 399 -15.63 -18.60 3.45
C ILE A 399 -16.75 -18.32 2.43
N LEU A 400 -16.98 -17.05 2.15
CA LEU A 400 -17.77 -16.55 1.03
C LEU A 400 -16.84 -15.96 -0.03
N ILE A 401 -16.87 -16.54 -1.23
CA ILE A 401 -16.18 -16.07 -2.43
C ILE A 401 -17.25 -15.62 -3.42
N GLN A 402 -17.43 -14.31 -3.59
CA GLN A 402 -18.56 -13.78 -4.36
C GLN A 402 -18.16 -12.68 -5.35
N GLY A 403 -18.70 -12.72 -6.57
CA GLY A 403 -18.65 -11.59 -7.51
C GLY A 403 -17.24 -11.21 -8.02
N ASN A 404 -16.22 -12.02 -7.72
CA ASN A 404 -14.85 -11.72 -8.13
C ASN A 404 -14.69 -11.98 -9.63
N VAL A 405 -13.94 -11.12 -10.29
CA VAL A 405 -13.55 -11.27 -11.70
C VAL A 405 -12.06 -11.45 -11.77
N ALA A 406 -11.60 -12.51 -12.41
CA ALA A 406 -10.18 -12.74 -12.63
C ALA A 406 -9.87 -13.12 -14.06
N LYS A 407 -8.83 -12.50 -14.61
CA LYS A 407 -8.20 -12.88 -15.87
C LYS A 407 -6.78 -13.39 -15.62
N GLY A 408 -6.55 -14.65 -15.97
CA GLY A 408 -5.25 -15.30 -15.91
C GLY A 408 -4.39 -15.07 -17.15
N THR A 409 -3.19 -15.66 -17.15
CA THR A 409 -2.25 -15.63 -18.29
C THR A 409 -2.21 -16.94 -19.09
N GLY A 410 -3.24 -17.78 -18.96
CA GLY A 410 -3.30 -19.13 -19.56
C GLY A 410 -2.74 -20.25 -18.66
N SER A 411 -2.39 -19.95 -17.41
CA SER A 411 -1.83 -20.87 -16.42
C SER A 411 -2.63 -20.82 -15.10
N GLY A 412 -2.33 -21.72 -14.16
CA GLY A 412 -2.93 -21.71 -12.83
C GLY A 412 -4.43 -22.04 -12.79
N THR A 413 -5.05 -21.75 -11.65
CA THR A 413 -6.47 -21.97 -11.40
C THR A 413 -7.13 -20.67 -10.95
N GLY A 414 -8.35 -20.36 -11.42
CA GLY A 414 -9.09 -19.20 -10.94
C GLY A 414 -9.31 -19.23 -9.42
N ILE A 415 -10.05 -20.23 -8.94
CA ILE A 415 -10.25 -20.51 -7.51
C ILE A 415 -9.68 -21.88 -7.16
N TYR A 416 -8.66 -21.90 -6.30
CA TYR A 416 -7.96 -23.09 -5.84
C TYR A 416 -8.23 -23.32 -4.34
N LEU A 417 -8.72 -24.51 -3.98
CA LEU A 417 -9.13 -24.86 -2.62
C LEU A 417 -8.32 -26.01 -2.00
N GLU A 418 -7.02 -26.08 -2.28
CA GLU A 418 -6.15 -27.18 -1.85
C GLU A 418 -4.86 -26.64 -1.20
N PRO A 419 -4.10 -27.45 -0.44
CA PRO A 419 -4.27 -28.88 -0.17
C PRO A 419 -5.32 -29.21 0.91
N TYR A 420 -5.75 -28.24 1.72
CA TYR A 420 -6.81 -28.43 2.70
C TYR A 420 -8.12 -27.91 2.15
N VAL A 421 -8.98 -28.82 1.72
CA VAL A 421 -10.30 -28.47 1.18
C VAL A 421 -11.17 -27.89 2.31
N PRO A 422 -11.70 -26.66 2.15
CA PRO A 422 -12.59 -26.04 3.13
C PRO A 422 -13.79 -26.94 3.47
N GLN A 423 -14.15 -27.06 4.75
CA GLN A 423 -15.39 -27.75 5.09
C GLN A 423 -16.61 -26.97 4.58
N THR A 424 -16.64 -25.66 4.76
CA THR A 424 -17.75 -24.78 4.33
C THR A 424 -17.22 -23.67 3.43
N CYS A 425 -17.78 -23.56 2.22
CA CYS A 425 -17.38 -22.54 1.25
C CYS A 425 -18.54 -22.25 0.31
N SER A 426 -18.93 -20.98 0.20
CA SER A 426 -19.93 -20.53 -0.76
C SER A 426 -19.26 -19.74 -1.87
N ILE A 427 -19.40 -20.22 -3.10
CA ILE A 427 -18.77 -19.66 -4.30
C ILE A 427 -19.89 -19.20 -5.22
N ILE A 428 -20.08 -17.90 -5.35
CA ILE A 428 -21.28 -17.32 -5.97
C ILE A 428 -20.91 -16.25 -6.99
N GLY A 429 -21.34 -16.36 -8.24
CA GLY A 429 -21.25 -15.23 -9.18
C GLY A 429 -19.83 -14.87 -9.62
N ASN A 430 -18.84 -15.76 -9.49
CA ASN A 430 -17.44 -15.44 -9.85
C ASN A 430 -17.17 -15.73 -11.33
N ILE A 431 -16.29 -14.93 -11.94
CA ILE A 431 -15.92 -15.06 -13.35
C ILE A 431 -14.42 -15.25 -13.49
N MET A 432 -14.02 -16.34 -14.12
CA MET A 432 -12.63 -16.73 -14.32
C MET A 432 -12.34 -16.82 -15.82
N GLU A 433 -11.37 -16.06 -16.32
CA GLU A 433 -10.95 -16.05 -17.72
C GLU A 433 -9.50 -16.47 -17.87
N ASP A 434 -9.19 -17.19 -18.94
CA ASP A 434 -7.81 -17.51 -19.33
C ASP A 434 -7.01 -18.24 -18.22
N TYR A 435 -7.66 -19.15 -17.50
CA TYR A 435 -7.01 -20.10 -16.58
C TYR A 435 -6.99 -21.52 -17.16
N THR A 436 -6.07 -22.36 -16.69
CA THR A 436 -6.10 -23.80 -17.02
C THR A 436 -7.34 -24.46 -16.42
N ARG A 437 -7.78 -24.00 -15.24
CA ARG A 437 -9.01 -24.43 -14.57
C ARG A 437 -9.70 -23.21 -13.96
N GLY A 438 -11.02 -23.11 -14.07
CA GLY A 438 -11.78 -22.06 -13.37
C GLY A 438 -11.85 -22.30 -11.86
N PHE A 439 -12.04 -23.55 -11.47
CA PHE A 439 -12.19 -24.00 -10.08
C PHE A 439 -11.51 -25.36 -9.87
N HIS A 440 -10.93 -25.57 -8.69
CA HIS A 440 -10.31 -26.86 -8.32
C HIS A 440 -10.46 -27.20 -6.84
N ALA A 441 -10.96 -28.42 -6.56
CA ALA A 441 -11.00 -29.07 -5.24
C ALA A 441 -11.03 -30.61 -5.40
N SER A 442 -10.20 -31.37 -4.66
CA SER A 442 -10.06 -32.83 -4.82
C SER A 442 -11.24 -33.67 -4.32
N LEU A 443 -12.01 -33.18 -3.33
CA LEU A 443 -13.19 -33.84 -2.79
C LEU A 443 -14.14 -32.75 -2.26
N PRO A 444 -15.04 -32.17 -3.07
CA PRO A 444 -15.96 -31.18 -2.56
C PRO A 444 -16.82 -31.83 -1.48
N GLY A 445 -16.59 -31.45 -0.22
CA GLY A 445 -17.50 -31.82 0.87
C GLY A 445 -18.91 -31.36 0.51
N SER A 446 -19.94 -31.99 1.07
CA SER A 446 -21.36 -31.67 0.80
C SER A 446 -21.77 -30.22 1.14
N THR A 447 -20.86 -29.45 1.70
CA THR A 447 -21.02 -28.10 2.25
C THR A 447 -20.22 -27.04 1.49
N ILE A 448 -19.62 -27.41 0.34
CA ILE A 448 -19.14 -26.45 -0.66
C ILE A 448 -20.26 -26.24 -1.69
N SER A 449 -20.73 -25.00 -1.83
CA SER A 449 -21.76 -24.63 -2.81
C SER A 449 -21.17 -23.78 -3.94
N GLN A 450 -21.56 -24.09 -5.18
CA GLN A 450 -21.26 -23.28 -6.36
C GLN A 450 -22.58 -22.82 -6.98
N GLU A 451 -22.71 -21.52 -7.20
CA GLU A 451 -23.89 -20.90 -7.82
C GLU A 451 -23.43 -19.83 -8.82
N ASN A 452 -23.92 -19.91 -10.06
CA ASN A 452 -23.73 -18.88 -11.08
C ASN A 452 -22.26 -18.45 -11.29
N ASN A 453 -21.33 -19.40 -11.25
CA ASN A 453 -19.91 -19.13 -11.55
C ASN A 453 -19.62 -19.42 -13.02
N PHE A 454 -18.73 -18.64 -13.64
CA PHE A 454 -18.44 -18.73 -15.06
C PHE A 454 -16.95 -18.88 -15.33
N LEU A 455 -16.60 -19.79 -16.23
CA LEU A 455 -15.26 -19.95 -16.78
C LEU A 455 -15.28 -19.62 -18.28
N LYS A 456 -14.39 -18.75 -18.73
CA LYS A 456 -14.13 -18.56 -20.16
C LYS A 456 -13.02 -19.48 -20.63
N SER A 457 -13.34 -20.29 -21.65
CA SER A 457 -12.36 -21.12 -22.36
C SER A 457 -12.51 -20.89 -23.87
N GLY A 458 -11.50 -20.27 -24.48
CA GLY A 458 -11.59 -19.74 -25.84
C GLY A 458 -12.51 -18.51 -25.89
N GLU A 459 -13.43 -18.46 -26.86
CA GLU A 459 -14.37 -17.32 -27.03
C GLU A 459 -15.69 -17.49 -26.26
N LYS A 460 -15.84 -18.53 -25.44
CA LYS A 460 -17.11 -18.87 -24.78
C LYS A 460 -16.97 -18.96 -23.27
N TYR A 461 -18.00 -18.51 -22.55
CA TYR A 461 -18.19 -18.74 -21.12
C TYR A 461 -19.04 -19.98 -20.88
N TYR A 462 -18.68 -20.74 -19.85
CA TYR A 462 -19.35 -21.95 -19.39
C TYR A 462 -19.69 -21.77 -17.92
N SER A 463 -20.87 -22.23 -17.50
CA SER A 463 -21.17 -22.36 -16.07
C SER A 463 -20.23 -23.39 -15.45
N LEU A 464 -19.66 -23.07 -14.29
CA LEU A 464 -18.84 -23.96 -13.47
C LEU A 464 -19.68 -24.82 -12.54
#